data_AF-F6GX74-F1
#
_entry.id   AF-F6GX74-F1
#
_cell.length_a   1.000
_cell.length_b   1.000
_cell.length_c   1.000
_cell.angle_alpha   90.00
_cell.angle_beta   90.00
_cell.angle_gamma   90.00
#
_symmetry.space_group_name_H-M   'P 1'
#
loop_
_entity.id
_entity.type
_entity.pdbx_description
1 polymer ?
#
loop_
_entity_poly.entity_id
_entity_poly.type
_entity_poly.pdbx_seq_one_letter_code
_entity_poly.pdbx_strand_id
1 'polypeptide(L)'
;MNAQSLFASAAINIGLALITIFLFSILKKQPSNAPIYYSRRLSHRHPIPSHHHHHNWCCSTLLRFLPSVSWIPQAFRVSEDEILHTSGLDALVVIRLFKFGSFFLLLLLLL
;
A
#
# COMPACT_ATOMS: atom_id res chain seq x y z
N MET A 1 -18.99 28.39 5.83
CA MET A 1 -18.06 27.61 4.97
C MET A 1 -18.71 27.48 3.61
N ASN A 2 -18.01 27.85 2.53
CA ASN A 2 -18.59 27.77 1.19
C ASN A 2 -18.34 26.36 0.64
N ALA A 3 -19.37 25.74 0.07
CA ALA A 3 -19.23 24.40 -0.54
C ALA A 3 -18.08 24.35 -1.58
N GLN A 4 -17.86 25.48 -2.27
CA GLN A 4 -16.77 25.66 -3.22
C GLN A 4 -15.37 25.51 -2.58
N SER A 5 -15.17 26.06 -1.37
CA SER A 5 -13.87 25.94 -0.69
C SER A 5 -13.63 24.52 -0.16
N LEU A 6 -14.69 23.84 0.26
CA LEU A 6 -14.62 22.42 0.65
C LEU A 6 -14.22 21.56 -0.55
N PHE A 7 -14.91 21.76 -1.69
CA PHE A 7 -14.64 21.02 -2.92
C PHE A 7 -13.22 21.25 -3.44
N ALA A 8 -12.78 22.51 -3.50
CA ALA A 8 -11.43 22.85 -3.92
C ALA A 8 -10.37 22.18 -3.03
N SER A 9 -10.54 22.25 -1.71
CA SER A 9 -9.61 21.60 -0.77
C SER A 9 -9.63 20.07 -0.91
N ALA A 10 -10.81 19.45 -1.02
CA ALA A 10 -10.93 18.01 -1.20
C ALA A 10 -10.27 17.55 -2.51
N ALA A 11 -10.50 18.27 -3.61
CA ALA A 11 -9.90 17.97 -4.92
C ALA A 11 -8.36 18.02 -4.87
N ILE A 12 -7.79 19.04 -4.23
CA ILE A 12 -6.33 19.16 -4.07
C ILE A 12 -5.78 18.00 -3.24
N ASN A 13 -6.40 17.69 -2.10
CA ASN A 13 -5.95 16.61 -1.22
C ASN A 13 -6.04 15.23 -1.89
N ILE A 14 -7.14 14.96 -2.61
CA ILE A 14 -7.31 13.73 -3.39
C ILE A 14 -6.26 13.66 -4.50
N GLY A 15 -6.05 14.74 -5.24
CA GLY A 15 -5.03 14.81 -6.30
C GLY A 15 -3.64 14.50 -5.77
N LEU A 16 -3.24 15.10 -4.64
CA LEU A 16 -1.95 14.85 -4.00
C LEU A 16 -1.83 13.39 -3.51
N ALA A 17 -2.89 12.82 -2.94
CA ALA A 17 -2.92 11.42 -2.54
C ALA A 17 -2.73 10.48 -3.74
N LEU A 18 -3.38 10.76 -4.87
CA LEU A 18 -3.23 9.97 -6.11
C LEU A 18 -1.81 10.06 -6.67
N ILE A 19 -1.22 11.26 -6.72
CA ILE A 19 0.19 11.46 -7.13
C ILE A 19 1.13 10.66 -6.23
N THR A 20 0.90 10.69 -4.90
CA THR A 20 1.71 9.95 -3.93
C THR A 20 1.59 8.43 -4.12
N ILE A 21 0.38 7.92 -4.34
CA ILE A 21 0.13 6.50 -4.61
C ILE A 21 0.78 6.06 -5.93
N PHE A 22 0.71 6.91 -6.96
CA PHE A 22 1.35 6.68 -8.25
C PHE A 22 2.88 6.59 -8.10
N LEU A 23 3.48 7.57 -7.44
CA LEU A 23 4.92 7.60 -7.18
C LEU A 23 5.37 6.40 -6.34
N PHE A 24 4.64 6.08 -5.27
CA PHE A 24 4.90 4.89 -4.45
C PHE A 24 4.87 3.60 -5.29
N SER A 25 3.89 3.47 -6.18
CA SER A 25 3.72 2.28 -7.02
C SER A 25 4.88 2.10 -8.02
N ILE A 26 5.45 3.20 -8.52
CA ILE A 26 6.63 3.15 -9.40
C ILE A 26 7.89 2.88 -8.57
N LEU A 27 8.12 3.65 -7.52
CA LEU A 27 9.35 3.57 -6.72
C LEU A 27 9.52 2.20 -6.07
N LYS A 28 8.44 1.58 -5.58
CA LYS A 28 8.44 0.23 -5.00
C LYS A 28 8.85 -0.87 -5.98
N LYS A 29 8.61 -0.69 -7.29
CA LYS A 29 9.00 -1.65 -8.34
C LYS A 29 10.48 -1.55 -8.72
N GLN A 30 11.13 -0.42 -8.44
CA GLN A 30 12.52 -0.21 -8.83
C GLN A 30 13.45 -1.09 -7.98
N PRO A 31 14.35 -1.88 -8.59
CA PRO A 31 15.22 -2.80 -7.85
C PRO A 31 16.17 -2.04 -6.91
N SER A 32 16.63 -0.84 -7.29
CA SER A 32 17.46 0.04 -6.46
C SER A 32 16.80 0.41 -5.13
N ASN A 33 15.47 0.52 -5.11
CA ASN A 33 14.72 0.89 -3.91
C ASN A 33 14.25 -0.33 -3.09
N ALA A 34 14.55 -1.56 -3.54
CA ALA A 34 14.14 -2.77 -2.84
C ALA A 34 14.63 -2.83 -1.37
N PRO A 35 15.87 -2.39 -1.03
CA PRO A 35 16.32 -2.31 0.35
C PRO A 35 15.47 -1.43 1.25
N ILE A 36 14.82 -0.40 0.69
CA ILE A 36 13.98 0.56 1.44
C ILE A 36 12.58 -0.04 1.64
N TYR A 37 11.93 -0.48 0.56
CA TYR A 37 10.54 -0.93 0.62
C TYR A 37 10.36 -2.37 1.12
N TYR A 38 11.40 -3.20 1.04
CA TYR A 38 11.37 -4.62 1.38
C TYR A 38 12.48 -5.03 2.35
N SER A 39 13.01 -4.09 3.13
CA SER A 39 14.08 -4.31 4.13
C SER A 39 13.87 -5.58 4.97
N ARG A 40 12.69 -5.74 5.56
CA ARG A 40 12.33 -6.91 6.38
C ARG A 40 12.32 -8.21 5.57
N ARG A 41 11.80 -8.21 4.33
CA ARG A 41 11.81 -9.43 3.51
C ARG A 41 13.25 -9.83 3.16
N LEU A 42 14.07 -8.84 2.83
CA LEU A 42 15.50 -9.02 2.57
C LEU A 42 16.26 -9.54 3.79
N SER A 43 15.99 -9.02 4.99
CA SER A 43 16.65 -9.49 6.22
C SER A 43 16.32 -10.96 6.51
N HIS A 44 15.12 -11.40 6.19
CA HIS A 44 14.70 -12.80 6.31
C HIS A 44 15.01 -13.66 5.08
N ARG A 45 15.77 -13.14 4.09
CA ARG A 45 16.08 -13.82 2.81
C ARG A 45 14.85 -14.33 2.05
N HIS A 46 13.69 -13.70 2.26
CA HIS A 46 12.48 -14.03 1.51
C HIS A 46 12.57 -13.44 0.09
N PRO A 47 12.03 -14.14 -0.93
CA PRO A 47 11.98 -13.62 -2.27
C PRO A 47 11.15 -12.33 -2.33
N ILE A 48 11.67 -11.33 -3.04
CA ILE A 48 10.96 -10.07 -3.29
C ILE A 48 10.09 -10.26 -4.54
N PRO A 49 8.82 -9.80 -4.54
CA PRO A 49 7.93 -9.90 -5.70
C PRO A 49 8.52 -9.34 -7.01
N SER A 50 9.42 -8.36 -6.92
CA SER A 50 10.08 -7.75 -8.08
C SER A 50 11.16 -8.63 -8.73
N HIS A 51 11.61 -9.70 -8.07
CA HIS A 51 12.71 -10.55 -8.57
C HIS A 51 12.24 -11.79 -9.37
N HIS A 52 10.96 -12.16 -9.29
CA HIS A 52 10.46 -13.40 -9.91
C HIS A 52 10.06 -13.29 -11.39
N HIS A 53 10.08 -12.10 -12.00
CA HIS A 53 9.79 -11.93 -13.43
C HIS A 53 11.07 -11.96 -14.28
N HIS A 54 11.82 -13.05 -14.18
CA HIS A 54 13.09 -13.25 -14.88
C HIS A 54 12.94 -14.02 -16.20
N HIS A 55 11.89 -13.74 -16.98
CA HIS A 55 11.66 -14.45 -18.26
C HIS A 55 11.51 -13.53 -19.49
N ASN A 56 11.57 -12.19 -19.34
CA ASN A 56 11.56 -11.27 -20.49
C ASN A 56 12.22 -9.93 -20.15
N TRP A 57 13.55 -9.86 -20.23
CA TRP A 57 14.35 -8.72 -19.76
C TRP A 57 14.13 -7.42 -20.55
N CYS A 58 13.78 -7.47 -21.84
CA CYS A 58 13.66 -6.26 -22.67
C CYS A 58 12.32 -5.52 -22.49
N CYS A 59 11.19 -6.23 -22.35
CA CYS A 59 9.88 -5.63 -22.09
C CYS A 59 9.65 -5.22 -20.62
N SER A 60 10.42 -5.78 -19.66
CA SER A 60 10.19 -5.58 -18.23
C SER A 60 10.57 -4.18 -17.73
N THR A 61 11.52 -3.49 -18.36
CA THR A 61 12.00 -2.19 -17.87
C THR A 61 10.97 -1.07 -18.00
N LEU A 62 10.25 -1.01 -19.14
CA LEU A 62 9.22 0.02 -19.36
C LEU A 62 7.95 -0.24 -18.53
N LEU A 63 7.55 -1.51 -18.36
CA LEU A 63 6.42 -1.92 -17.52
C LEU A 63 6.61 -1.59 -16.03
N ARG A 64 7.85 -1.33 -15.57
CA ARG A 64 8.12 -0.90 -14.18
C ARG A 64 7.73 0.55 -13.92
N PHE A 65 7.67 1.39 -14.94
CA PHE A 65 7.20 2.78 -14.81
C PHE A 65 5.68 2.90 -14.89
N LEU A 66 4.99 1.84 -15.32
CA LEU A 66 3.54 1.78 -15.21
C LEU A 66 3.16 1.59 -13.73
N PRO A 67 2.32 2.46 -13.14
CA PRO A 67 1.86 2.26 -11.76
C PRO A 67 1.10 0.93 -11.68
N SER A 68 1.36 0.12 -10.64
CA SER A 68 0.51 -1.04 -10.32
C SER A 68 -0.24 -0.80 -9.03
N VAL A 69 -1.53 -1.07 -9.05
CA VAL A 69 -2.38 -1.11 -7.86
C VAL A 69 -2.57 -2.53 -7.30
N SER A 70 -1.91 -3.54 -7.89
CA SER A 70 -2.02 -4.95 -7.46
C SER A 70 -1.57 -5.20 -6.03
N TRP A 71 -0.76 -4.32 -5.44
CA TRP A 71 -0.36 -4.41 -4.03
C TRP A 71 -1.50 -4.09 -3.06
N ILE A 72 -2.53 -3.35 -3.48
CA ILE A 72 -3.66 -2.98 -2.63
C ILE A 72 -4.44 -4.23 -2.19
N PRO A 73 -5.00 -5.06 -3.11
CA PRO A 73 -5.72 -6.26 -2.69
C PRO A 73 -4.81 -7.27 -1.97
N GLN A 74 -3.51 -7.29 -2.27
CA GLN A 74 -2.55 -8.13 -1.55
C GLN A 74 -2.39 -7.69 -0.09
N ALA A 75 -2.38 -6.38 0.18
CA ALA A 75 -2.30 -5.85 1.55
C ALA A 75 -3.54 -6.21 2.37
N PHE A 76 -4.72 -6.28 1.75
CA PHE A 76 -5.96 -6.68 2.43
C PHE A 76 -6.11 -8.19 2.65
N ARG A 77 -5.31 -9.03 1.98
CA ARG A 77 -5.35 -10.49 2.12
C ARG A 77 -4.55 -11.02 3.32
N VAL A 78 -3.73 -10.19 3.95
CA VAL A 78 -2.88 -10.58 5.08
C VAL A 78 -3.77 -10.88 6.30
N SER A 79 -3.61 -12.07 6.89
CA SER A 79 -4.40 -12.49 8.05
C SER A 79 -3.88 -11.85 9.36
N GLU A 80 -4.73 -11.83 10.38
CA GLU A 80 -4.31 -11.34 11.71
C GLU A 80 -3.21 -12.20 12.33
N ASP A 81 -3.27 -13.52 12.13
CA ASP A 81 -2.22 -14.44 12.56
C ASP A 81 -0.90 -14.17 11.84
N GLU A 82 -0.96 -13.87 10.54
CA GLU A 82 0.23 -13.47 9.77
C GLU A 82 0.78 -12.14 10.28
N ILE A 83 -0.06 -11.15 10.60
CA ILE A 83 0.39 -9.88 11.18
C ILE A 83 1.04 -10.12 12.55
N LEU A 84 0.43 -10.93 13.41
CA LEU A 84 0.96 -11.24 14.73
C LEU A 84 2.34 -11.92 14.63
N HIS A 85 2.46 -12.92 13.76
CA HIS A 85 3.69 -13.68 13.58
C HIS A 85 4.80 -12.86 12.90
N THR A 86 4.46 -12.04 11.90
CA THR A 86 5.45 -11.29 11.12
C THR A 86 5.79 -9.92 11.68
N SER A 87 4.82 -9.27 12.34
CA SER A 87 4.88 -7.86 12.73
C SER A 87 4.67 -7.61 14.22
N GLY A 88 4.26 -8.62 14.99
CA GLY A 88 4.10 -8.54 16.43
C GLY A 88 2.74 -8.01 16.88
N LEU A 89 2.57 -7.95 18.20
CA LEU A 89 1.31 -7.57 18.85
C LEU A 89 0.94 -6.11 18.59
N ASP A 90 1.90 -5.18 18.65
CA ASP A 90 1.65 -3.75 18.48
C ASP A 90 1.03 -3.44 17.11
N ALA A 91 1.59 -4.04 16.06
CA ALA A 91 1.07 -3.91 14.70
C ALA A 91 -0.36 -4.48 14.59
N LEU A 92 -0.62 -5.64 15.21
CA LEU A 92 -1.95 -6.24 15.22
C LEU A 92 -2.97 -5.34 15.92
N VAL A 93 -2.63 -4.78 17.09
CA VAL A 93 -3.52 -3.88 17.84
C VAL A 93 -3.86 -2.63 17.03
N VAL A 94 -2.87 -2.02 16.37
CA VAL A 94 -3.09 -0.87 15.48
C VAL A 94 -4.06 -1.22 14.35
N ILE A 95 -3.87 -2.35 13.67
CA ILE A 95 -4.77 -2.79 12.59
C ILE A 95 -6.19 -3.05 13.13
N ARG A 96 -6.33 -3.64 14.32
CA ARG A 96 -7.64 -3.85 14.95
C ARG A 96 -8.34 -2.54 15.28
N LEU A 97 -7.62 -1.53 15.75
CA LEU A 97 -8.17 -0.19 15.99
C LEU A 97 -8.72 0.43 14.69
N PHE A 98 -8.01 0.32 13.57
CA PHE A 98 -8.51 0.79 12.27
C PHE A 98 -9.76 0.03 11.82
N LYS A 99 -9.77 -1.31 11.89
CA LYS A 99 -10.95 -2.11 11.54
C LYS A 99 -12.16 -1.76 12.40
N PHE A 100 -11.96 -1.63 13.71
CA PHE A 100 -13.00 -1.25 14.66
C PHE A 100 -13.55 0.14 14.35
N GLY A 101 -12.69 1.14 14.15
CA GLY A 101 -13.11 2.50 13.82
C GLY A 101 -13.88 2.57 12.51
N SER A 102 -13.43 1.87 11.46
CA SER A 102 -14.16 1.80 10.18
C SER A 102 -15.53 1.16 10.31
N PHE A 103 -15.64 0.07 11.07
CA PHE A 103 -16.93 -0.58 11.33
C PHE A 103 -17.88 0.31 12.12
N PHE A 104 -17.37 0.94 13.19
CA PHE A 104 -18.15 1.86 14.03
C PHE A 104 -18.68 3.05 13.22
N LEU A 105 -17.85 3.68 12.39
CA LEU A 105 -18.25 4.79 11.52
C LEU A 105 -19.29 4.37 10.48
N LEU A 106 -19.14 3.18 9.89
CA LEU A 106 -20.11 2.64 8.93
C LEU A 106 -21.47 2.39 9.59
N LEU A 107 -21.47 1.80 10.80
CA LEU A 107 -22.70 1.58 11.58
C LEU A 107 -23.41 2.90 11.90
N LEU A 108 -22.66 3.91 12.34
CA LEU A 108 -23.20 5.24 12.65
C LEU A 108 -23.78 5.93 11.40
N LEU A 109 -23.19 5.73 10.23
CA LEU A 109 -23.67 6.32 8.97
C LEU A 109 -24.98 5.67 8.48
N LEU A 110 -25.22 4.40 8.82
CA LEU A 110 -26.39 3.65 8.40
C LEU A 110 -27.59 3.79 9.35
N LEU A 111 -27.38 4.33 10.55
CA LEU A 111 -28.41 4.58 11.56
C LEU A 111 -28.94 6.01 11.46
#